data_AF-A0A9D1KMK3-F1
#
_entry.id   AF-A0A9D1KMK3-F1
#
_cell.length_a   1.000
_cell.length_b   1.000
_cell.length_c   1.000
_cell.angle_alpha   90.00
_cell.angle_beta   90.00
_cell.angle_gamma   90.00
#
_symmetry.space_group_name_H-M   'P 1'
#
loop_
_entity.id
_entity.type
_entity.pdbx_description
1 polymer ?
#
loop_
_entity_poly.entity_id
_entity_poly.type
_entity_poly.pdbx_seq_one_letter_code
_entity_poly.pdbx_strand_id
1 'polypeptide(L)'
;MSGRLFVAQLLAGSPGVAGDLRVTEMDRQGQVMAWMTLLGYGHAVSFGVHRGRRGLDLWIEGRVNANGYGTVLKQVPWQHDVTMDQDDPRTVDHQPVAGAKEYTCSIDHRHNRMAICYWSGEDKRVAILPLQEVLRGRAPEPIADFVRPDGLGTFQGYALDGDDLYTIDGNSFGDTNPPPGNTFLGRIDWRSGTLAERVHNSTALDLSFREPEGLAIEYPSGGRRRLYLGFASGEIGDRRSNLYYLER
;
A
#
# COMPACT_ATOMS: atom_id res chain seq x y z
N MET A 1 12.11 -21.04 -3.60
CA MET A 1 10.74 -20.64 -3.98
C MET A 1 10.85 -19.34 -4.76
N SER A 2 10.24 -19.26 -5.95
CA SER A 2 10.18 -18.01 -6.71
C SER A 2 9.34 -16.99 -5.92
N GLY A 3 9.80 -15.74 -5.84
CA GLY A 3 9.06 -14.67 -5.16
C GLY A 3 7.82 -14.30 -5.96
N ARG A 4 6.72 -13.95 -5.26
CA ARG A 4 5.46 -13.49 -5.86
C ARG A 4 5.28 -12.01 -5.56
N LEU A 5 4.75 -11.28 -6.52
CA LEU A 5 4.42 -9.87 -6.41
C LEU A 5 2.90 -9.71 -6.46
N PHE A 6 2.37 -8.81 -5.64
CA PHE A 6 0.95 -8.45 -5.65
C PHE A 6 0.86 -6.97 -5.93
N VAL A 7 0.04 -6.58 -6.91
CA VAL A 7 -0.21 -5.18 -7.27
C VAL A 7 -1.71 -4.95 -7.30
N ALA A 8 -2.17 -3.86 -6.70
CA ALA A 8 -3.55 -3.43 -6.73
C ALA A 8 -3.72 -2.23 -7.67
N GLN A 9 -4.82 -2.18 -8.39
CA GLN A 9 -5.18 -1.11 -9.31
C GLN A 9 -6.68 -0.85 -9.22
N LEU A 10 -7.13 0.38 -9.38
CA LEU A 10 -8.55 0.66 -9.57
C LEU A 10 -9.06 -0.08 -10.82
N LEU A 11 -10.25 -0.67 -10.69
CA LEU A 11 -10.87 -1.44 -11.76
C LEU A 11 -11.30 -0.50 -12.89
N ALA A 12 -10.78 -0.75 -14.09
CA ALA A 12 -11.14 0.04 -15.27
C ALA A 12 -12.65 -0.01 -15.53
N GLY A 13 -13.25 1.15 -15.77
CA GLY A 13 -14.68 1.31 -16.00
C GLY A 13 -15.53 1.48 -14.73
N SER A 14 -14.96 1.29 -13.53
CA SER A 14 -15.62 1.63 -12.28
C SER A 14 -15.36 3.10 -11.90
N PRO A 15 -16.34 3.81 -11.33
CA PRO A 15 -16.09 5.12 -10.71
C PRO A 15 -15.02 5.00 -9.62
N GLY A 16 -14.07 5.95 -9.54
CA GLY A 16 -13.02 5.90 -8.51
C GLY A 16 -13.58 5.80 -7.08
N VAL A 17 -14.68 6.49 -6.82
CA VAL A 17 -15.38 6.45 -5.52
C VAL A 17 -16.06 5.11 -5.21
N ALA A 18 -16.21 4.21 -6.18
CA ALA A 18 -16.72 2.86 -5.93
C ALA A 18 -15.70 1.99 -5.18
N GLY A 19 -14.41 2.32 -5.25
CA GLY A 19 -13.36 1.55 -4.58
C GLY A 19 -13.22 0.12 -5.12
N ASP A 20 -13.58 -0.09 -6.38
CA ASP A 20 -13.41 -1.38 -7.04
C ASP A 20 -11.95 -1.55 -7.48
N LEU A 21 -11.36 -2.69 -7.16
CA LEU A 21 -9.94 -2.97 -7.38
C LEU A 21 -9.75 -4.27 -8.15
N ARG A 22 -8.69 -4.29 -8.96
CA ARG A 22 -8.04 -5.51 -9.45
C ARG A 22 -6.75 -5.71 -8.68
N VAL A 23 -6.61 -6.84 -8.01
CA VAL A 23 -5.34 -7.29 -7.43
C VAL A 23 -4.76 -8.38 -8.34
N THR A 24 -3.54 -8.19 -8.80
CA THR A 24 -2.86 -9.11 -9.72
C THR A 24 -1.66 -9.75 -9.02
N GLU A 25 -1.58 -11.08 -9.06
CA GLU A 25 -0.40 -11.84 -8.67
C GLU A 25 0.52 -12.01 -9.88
N MET A 26 1.79 -11.69 -9.73
CA MET A 26 2.81 -11.83 -10.76
C MET A 26 4.04 -12.57 -10.25
N ASP A 27 4.78 -13.18 -11.15
CA ASP A 27 6.16 -13.58 -10.87
C ASP A 27 7.12 -12.38 -10.96
N ARG A 28 8.41 -12.62 -10.71
CA ARG A 28 9.44 -11.57 -10.75
C ARG A 28 9.76 -11.07 -12.15
N GLN A 29 9.33 -11.77 -13.19
CA GLN A 29 9.46 -11.38 -14.58
C GLN A 29 8.25 -10.57 -15.05
N GLY A 30 7.28 -10.31 -14.17
CA GLY A 30 6.05 -9.60 -14.48
C GLY A 30 5.02 -10.45 -15.21
N GLN A 31 5.19 -11.77 -15.27
CA GLN A 31 4.15 -12.64 -15.83
C GLN A 31 2.99 -12.72 -14.85
N VAL A 32 1.80 -12.41 -15.33
CA VAL A 32 0.55 -12.54 -14.57
C VAL A 32 0.30 -14.02 -14.30
N MET A 33 0.21 -14.37 -13.02
CA MET A 33 -0.05 -15.73 -12.56
C MET A 33 -1.53 -15.95 -12.23
N ALA A 34 -2.17 -14.93 -11.65
CA ALA A 34 -3.57 -14.94 -11.24
C ALA A 34 -4.03 -13.51 -10.94
N TRP A 35 -5.34 -13.35 -10.76
CA TRP A 35 -5.92 -12.08 -10.30
C TRP A 35 -7.08 -12.31 -9.34
N MET A 36 -7.49 -11.24 -8.67
CA MET A 36 -8.70 -11.17 -7.87
C MET A 36 -9.35 -9.79 -8.07
N THR A 37 -10.67 -9.74 -8.24
CA THR A 37 -11.43 -8.49 -8.26
C THR A 37 -12.06 -8.25 -6.89
N LEU A 38 -11.91 -7.05 -6.36
CA LEU A 38 -12.46 -6.65 -5.07
C LEU A 38 -13.42 -5.48 -5.29
N LEU A 39 -14.72 -5.65 -5.05
CA LEU A 39 -15.73 -4.60 -5.29
C LEU A 39 -16.09 -3.87 -3.98
N GLY A 40 -16.01 -2.54 -3.95
CA GLY A 40 -16.33 -1.74 -2.76
C GLY A 40 -15.27 -1.73 -1.66
N TYR A 41 -13.98 -1.84 -2.00
CA TYR A 41 -12.89 -1.96 -1.03
C TYR A 41 -12.21 -0.62 -0.72
N GLY A 42 -11.75 0.10 -1.75
CA GLY A 42 -11.15 1.43 -1.60
C GLY A 42 -10.13 1.75 -2.68
N HIS A 43 -9.09 2.52 -2.35
CA HIS A 43 -8.09 2.99 -3.33
C HIS A 43 -6.80 2.14 -3.38
N ALA A 44 -6.53 1.36 -2.34
CA ALA A 44 -5.34 0.52 -2.18
C ALA A 44 -4.00 1.26 -2.22
N VAL A 45 -3.92 2.47 -1.66
CA VAL A 45 -2.66 3.25 -1.56
C VAL A 45 -1.55 2.43 -0.90
N SER A 46 -1.90 1.54 0.03
CA SER A 46 -1.03 0.46 0.51
C SER A 46 -1.86 -0.69 1.05
N PHE A 47 -1.35 -1.91 0.89
CA PHE A 47 -1.94 -3.11 1.47
C PHE A 47 -0.84 -4.10 1.91
N GLY A 48 -1.21 -5.00 2.81
CA GLY A 48 -0.36 -6.06 3.31
C GLY A 48 -0.69 -7.41 2.70
N VAL A 49 0.31 -8.27 2.58
CA VAL A 49 0.14 -9.69 2.26
C VAL A 49 0.67 -10.51 3.43
N HIS A 50 -0.16 -11.37 4.00
CA HIS A 50 0.24 -12.24 5.11
C HIS A 50 -0.01 -13.71 4.74
N ARG A 51 1.01 -14.56 4.93
CA ARG A 51 0.87 -16.01 4.78
C ARG A 51 0.79 -16.65 6.17
N GLY A 52 -0.43 -16.98 6.57
CA GLY A 52 -0.71 -17.71 7.81
C GLY A 52 -0.75 -19.23 7.58
N ARG A 53 -1.18 -19.96 8.62
CA ARG A 53 -1.38 -21.41 8.54
C ARG A 53 -2.51 -21.83 7.60
N ARG A 54 -3.49 -20.94 7.39
CA ARG A 54 -4.70 -21.21 6.59
C ARG A 54 -4.56 -20.83 5.11
N GLY A 55 -3.44 -20.20 4.74
CA GLY A 55 -3.23 -19.71 3.38
C GLY A 55 -2.63 -18.31 3.35
N LEU A 56 -2.83 -17.66 2.20
CA LEU A 56 -2.41 -16.30 1.95
C LEU A 56 -3.62 -15.39 2.08
N ASP A 57 -3.50 -14.34 2.89
CA ASP A 57 -4.52 -13.30 3.04
C ASP A 57 -3.95 -11.96 2.58
N LEU A 58 -4.78 -11.18 1.90
CA LEU A 58 -4.59 -9.74 1.72
C LEU A 58 -5.15 -9.01 2.94
N TRP A 59 -4.43 -8.02 3.42
CA TRP A 59 -4.87 -7.06 4.43
C TRP A 59 -4.96 -5.70 3.75
N ILE A 60 -6.17 -5.33 3.38
CA ILE A 60 -6.45 -4.20 2.49
C ILE A 60 -7.63 -3.41 3.04
N GLU A 61 -7.76 -2.15 2.68
CA GLU A 61 -8.93 -1.36 3.07
C GLU A 61 -10.24 -1.97 2.51
N GLY A 62 -11.35 -1.77 3.22
CA GLY A 62 -12.67 -2.28 2.85
C GLY A 62 -13.79 -1.37 3.32
N ARG A 63 -15.04 -1.65 2.90
CA ARG A 63 -16.23 -0.87 3.31
C ARG A 63 -16.11 0.59 2.90
N VAL A 64 -16.10 0.82 1.58
CA VAL A 64 -15.85 2.12 0.99
C VAL A 64 -16.83 3.20 1.47
N ASN A 65 -16.32 4.39 1.79
CA ASN A 65 -17.13 5.58 2.10
C ASN A 65 -17.49 6.35 0.82
N ALA A 66 -18.27 7.44 0.96
CA ALA A 66 -18.69 8.27 -0.18
C ALA A 66 -17.53 8.90 -0.98
N ASN A 67 -16.32 8.93 -0.42
CA ASN A 67 -15.12 9.48 -1.05
C ASN A 67 -14.21 8.40 -1.65
N GLY A 68 -14.60 7.12 -1.65
CA GLY A 68 -13.79 6.04 -2.21
C GLY A 68 -12.77 5.42 -1.26
N TYR A 69 -12.74 5.79 0.03
CA TYR A 69 -11.79 5.25 1.01
C TYR A 69 -12.43 4.17 1.89
N GLY A 70 -11.71 3.09 2.17
CA GLY A 70 -12.16 2.00 3.01
C GLY A 70 -12.19 2.39 4.50
N THR A 71 -13.31 2.11 5.15
CA THR A 71 -13.58 2.45 6.57
C THR A 71 -13.22 1.35 7.55
N VAL A 72 -12.73 0.21 7.07
CA VAL A 72 -12.18 -0.88 7.87
C VAL A 72 -10.89 -1.42 7.24
N LEU A 73 -10.08 -2.12 8.03
CA LEU A 73 -9.03 -2.97 7.50
C LEU A 73 -9.59 -4.37 7.29
N LYS A 74 -9.66 -4.83 6.04
CA LYS A 74 -10.28 -6.07 5.63
C LYS A 74 -9.24 -7.16 5.41
N GLN A 75 -9.47 -8.32 6.03
CA GLN A 75 -8.73 -9.56 5.77
C GLN A 75 -9.47 -10.35 4.68
N VAL A 76 -8.79 -10.56 3.56
CA VAL A 76 -9.35 -11.20 2.37
C VAL A 76 -8.52 -12.44 2.02
N PRO A 77 -9.10 -13.65 2.03
CA PRO A 77 -8.37 -14.84 1.61
C PRO A 77 -8.08 -14.78 0.11
N TRP A 78 -6.81 -14.87 -0.27
CA TRP A 78 -6.39 -14.87 -1.67
C TRP A 78 -6.91 -16.10 -2.39
N GLN A 79 -7.59 -15.86 -3.51
CA GLN A 79 -8.10 -16.89 -4.40
C GLN A 79 -7.89 -16.45 -5.85
N HIS A 80 -7.49 -17.39 -6.69
CA HIS A 80 -7.25 -17.12 -8.11
C HIS A 80 -8.57 -16.94 -8.85
N ASP A 81 -8.62 -15.92 -9.70
CA ASP A 81 -9.65 -15.68 -10.72
C ASP A 81 -11.07 -15.53 -10.14
N VAL A 82 -11.17 -14.93 -8.95
CA VAL A 82 -12.45 -14.66 -8.29
C VAL A 82 -12.77 -13.17 -8.19
N THR A 83 -14.05 -12.87 -8.07
CA THR A 83 -14.57 -11.57 -7.64
C THR A 83 -15.15 -11.71 -6.24
N MET A 84 -14.82 -10.79 -5.33
CA MET A 84 -15.44 -10.65 -4.01
C MET A 84 -15.89 -9.22 -3.82
N ASP A 85 -17.13 -9.03 -3.37
CA ASP A 85 -17.60 -7.72 -2.95
C ASP A 85 -17.29 -7.46 -1.47
N GLN A 86 -17.66 -6.27 -1.00
CA GLN A 86 -17.46 -5.85 0.38
C GLN A 86 -18.29 -6.64 1.41
N ASP A 87 -19.33 -7.35 1.00
CA ASP A 87 -20.21 -8.16 1.85
C ASP A 87 -19.85 -9.66 1.84
N ASP A 88 -18.82 -10.07 1.09
CA ASP A 88 -18.44 -11.46 0.95
C ASP A 88 -18.16 -12.13 2.31
N PRO A 89 -18.88 -13.21 2.68
CA PRO A 89 -18.81 -13.81 4.01
C PRO A 89 -17.48 -14.52 4.31
N ARG A 90 -16.59 -14.67 3.32
CA ARG A 90 -15.25 -15.24 3.50
C ARG A 90 -14.25 -14.22 4.04
N THR A 91 -14.62 -12.95 4.05
CA THR A 91 -13.77 -11.84 4.47
C THR A 91 -14.08 -11.41 5.90
N VAL A 92 -13.13 -10.77 6.56
CA VAL A 92 -13.28 -10.31 7.95
C VAL A 92 -12.89 -8.85 8.06
N ASP A 93 -13.76 -8.06 8.66
CA ASP A 93 -13.52 -6.64 8.91
C ASP A 93 -12.82 -6.46 10.26
N HIS A 94 -11.79 -5.61 10.29
CA HIS A 94 -11.02 -5.26 11.49
C HIS A 94 -10.96 -3.74 11.66
N GLN A 95 -11.02 -3.29 12.91
CA GLN A 95 -10.82 -1.88 13.28
C GLN A 95 -9.74 -1.82 14.37
N PRO A 96 -8.46 -2.03 14.01
CA PRO A 96 -7.39 -2.18 14.98
C PRO A 96 -6.97 -0.87 15.64
N VAL A 97 -7.48 0.28 15.17
CA VAL A 97 -7.22 1.62 15.71
C VAL A 97 -8.55 2.26 16.08
N ALA A 98 -8.75 2.56 17.37
CA ALA A 98 -9.98 3.20 17.84
C ALA A 98 -10.16 4.59 17.21
N GLY A 99 -11.37 4.89 16.75
CA GLY A 99 -11.72 6.20 16.18
C GLY A 99 -11.27 6.43 14.72
N ALA A 100 -10.45 5.55 14.15
CA ALA A 100 -10.04 5.64 12.74
C ALA A 100 -11.25 5.50 11.80
N LYS A 101 -11.26 6.32 10.74
CA LYS A 101 -12.34 6.47 9.77
C LYS A 101 -11.98 5.96 8.38
N GLU A 102 -10.70 5.88 8.08
CA GLU A 102 -10.16 5.39 6.82
C GLU A 102 -8.90 4.59 7.14
N TYR A 103 -8.63 3.52 6.39
CA TYR A 103 -7.52 2.61 6.67
C TYR A 103 -6.71 2.33 5.41
N THR A 104 -5.42 2.12 5.58
CA THR A 104 -4.56 1.29 4.73
C THR A 104 -3.55 0.59 5.64
N CYS A 105 -2.80 -0.40 5.15
CA CYS A 105 -1.73 -0.98 5.97
C CYS A 105 -0.44 -1.29 5.20
N SER A 106 0.64 -1.47 5.96
CA SER A 106 1.89 -2.09 5.52
C SER A 106 2.36 -3.08 6.60
N ILE A 107 2.81 -4.27 6.19
CA ILE A 107 3.20 -5.35 7.11
C ILE A 107 4.71 -5.56 7.07
N ASP A 108 5.35 -5.52 8.24
CA ASP A 108 6.72 -5.95 8.45
C ASP A 108 6.73 -7.29 9.21
N HIS A 109 6.83 -8.39 8.45
CA HIS A 109 6.92 -9.73 9.03
C HIS A 109 8.23 -9.98 9.79
N ARG A 110 9.32 -9.26 9.46
CA ARG A 110 10.63 -9.47 10.08
C ARG A 110 10.66 -8.92 11.50
N HIS A 111 10.05 -7.77 11.71
CA HIS A 111 9.99 -7.12 13.03
C HIS A 111 8.63 -7.28 13.72
N ASN A 112 7.71 -8.04 13.10
CA ASN A 112 6.42 -8.42 13.65
C ASN A 112 5.53 -7.21 13.99
N ARG A 113 5.49 -6.24 13.07
CA ARG A 113 4.76 -4.97 13.19
C ARG A 113 3.87 -4.74 11.97
N MET A 114 2.81 -3.97 12.16
CA MET A 114 1.97 -3.45 11.09
C MET A 114 1.85 -1.94 11.25
N ALA A 115 2.12 -1.19 10.18
CA ALA A 115 1.79 0.23 10.11
C ALA A 115 0.37 0.37 9.57
N ILE A 116 -0.45 1.16 10.24
CA ILE A 116 -1.78 1.59 9.79
C ILE A 116 -1.70 3.08 9.51
N CYS A 117 -1.73 3.48 8.23
CA CYS A 117 -2.03 4.86 7.88
C CYS A 117 -3.56 5.04 7.90
N TYR A 118 -4.04 5.99 8.69
CA TYR A 118 -5.47 6.21 8.89
C TYR A 118 -5.85 7.68 8.93
N TRP A 119 -7.14 7.96 8.75
CA TRP A 119 -7.71 9.29 9.03
C TRP A 119 -8.52 9.24 10.33
N SER A 120 -8.28 10.16 11.27
CA SER A 120 -9.02 10.22 12.54
C SER A 120 -10.38 10.91 12.43
N GLY A 121 -10.67 11.56 11.30
CA GLY A 121 -11.72 12.58 11.19
C GLY A 121 -11.15 14.01 11.17
N GLU A 122 -9.91 14.17 11.62
CA GLU A 122 -9.20 15.45 11.68
C GLU A 122 -7.86 15.32 10.94
N ASP A 123 -7.00 14.41 11.40
CA ASP A 123 -5.63 14.26 10.91
C ASP A 123 -5.43 12.96 10.13
N LYS A 124 -4.49 12.99 9.18
CA LYS A 124 -3.88 11.77 8.62
C LYS A 124 -2.77 11.32 9.57
N ARG A 125 -2.90 10.10 10.10
CA ARG A 125 -2.06 9.56 11.18
C ARG A 125 -1.46 8.22 10.79
N VAL A 126 -0.44 7.80 11.52
CA VAL A 126 0.14 6.47 11.42
C VAL A 126 0.21 5.84 12.80
N ALA A 127 -0.38 4.66 12.95
CA ALA A 127 -0.22 3.81 14.12
C ALA A 127 0.68 2.62 13.80
N ILE A 128 1.66 2.34 14.65
CA ILE A 128 2.51 1.15 14.59
C ILE A 128 1.97 0.15 15.60
N LEU A 129 1.45 -0.98 15.12
CA LEU A 129 0.78 -1.99 15.94
C LEU A 129 1.59 -3.30 16.00
N PRO A 130 1.47 -4.07 17.10
CA PRO A 130 1.97 -5.45 17.13
C PRO A 130 1.22 -6.33 16.12
N LEU A 131 1.93 -6.87 15.13
CA LEU A 131 1.30 -7.62 14.01
C LEU A 131 0.45 -8.79 14.52
N GLN A 132 0.95 -9.57 15.48
CA GLN A 132 0.24 -10.75 15.98
C GLN A 132 -1.09 -10.42 16.67
N GLU A 133 -1.22 -9.25 17.28
CA GLU A 133 -2.48 -8.84 17.91
C GLU A 133 -3.51 -8.46 16.84
N VAL A 134 -3.08 -7.73 15.81
CA VAL A 134 -3.95 -7.39 14.67
C VAL A 134 -4.38 -8.65 13.91
N LEU A 135 -3.47 -9.60 13.66
CA LEU A 135 -3.80 -10.89 13.03
C LEU A 135 -4.78 -11.74 13.84
N ARG A 136 -4.92 -11.49 15.16
CA ARG A 136 -5.93 -12.12 16.03
C ARG A 136 -7.26 -11.37 16.05
N GLY A 137 -7.40 -10.31 15.25
CA GLY A 137 -8.57 -9.43 15.20
C GLY A 137 -8.72 -8.55 16.43
N ARG A 138 -7.62 -8.19 17.08
CA ARG A 138 -7.62 -7.30 18.25
C ARG A 138 -7.28 -5.87 17.85
N ALA A 139 -7.68 -4.93 18.71
CA ALA A 139 -7.28 -3.52 18.67
C ALA A 139 -6.29 -3.26 19.82
N PRO A 140 -4.99 -3.57 19.65
CA PRO A 140 -3.99 -3.34 20.67
C PRO A 140 -3.69 -1.84 20.86
N GLU A 141 -3.15 -1.47 22.01
CA GLU A 141 -2.51 -0.16 22.18
C GLU A 141 -1.37 0.00 21.16
N PRO A 142 -1.29 1.12 20.43
CA PRO A 142 -0.21 1.37 19.49
C PRO A 142 1.15 1.43 20.19
N ILE A 143 2.16 0.85 19.54
CA ILE A 143 3.57 1.01 19.91
C ILE A 143 3.99 2.47 19.71
N ALA A 144 3.47 3.08 18.64
CA ALA A 144 3.57 4.50 18.36
C ALA A 144 2.32 4.94 17.60
N ASP A 145 1.90 6.18 17.81
CA ASP A 145 0.83 6.83 17.05
C ASP A 145 1.16 8.32 16.87
N PHE A 146 1.30 8.76 15.62
CA PHE A 146 1.73 10.10 15.29
C PHE A 146 0.98 10.67 14.09
N VAL A 147 0.88 12.00 14.04
CA VAL A 147 0.39 12.72 12.85
C VAL A 147 1.42 12.58 11.74
N ARG A 148 0.99 12.18 10.54
CA ARG A 148 1.89 12.09 9.39
C ARG A 148 2.44 13.49 9.09
N PRO A 149 3.75 13.65 8.84
CA PRO A 149 4.30 14.94 8.45
C PRO A 149 3.54 15.55 7.26
N ASP A 150 3.29 16.85 7.34
CA ASP A 150 2.59 17.62 6.32
C ASP A 150 3.56 18.19 5.26
N GLY A 151 3.01 18.83 4.23
CA GLY A 151 3.82 19.49 3.19
C GLY A 151 4.68 18.56 2.31
N LEU A 152 4.44 17.24 2.35
CA LEU A 152 5.23 16.26 1.58
C LEU A 152 4.77 16.10 0.12
N GLY A 153 3.55 16.56 -0.20
CA GLY A 153 2.94 16.43 -1.52
C GLY A 153 1.79 15.41 -1.51
N THR A 154 1.48 14.88 -2.70
CA THR A 154 0.46 13.84 -2.87
C THR A 154 1.01 12.51 -2.39
N PHE A 155 0.38 11.94 -1.35
CA PHE A 155 0.80 10.67 -0.75
C PHE A 155 0.40 9.49 -1.64
N GLN A 156 1.38 8.71 -2.08
CA GLN A 156 1.19 7.66 -3.09
C GLN A 156 1.58 6.26 -2.61
N GLY A 157 2.06 6.14 -1.37
CA GLY A 157 2.34 4.84 -0.76
C GLY A 157 3.35 4.90 0.36
N TYR A 158 3.46 3.77 1.06
CA TYR A 158 4.39 3.63 2.16
C TYR A 158 4.76 2.17 2.41
N ALA A 159 5.92 1.95 3.05
CA ALA A 159 6.33 0.64 3.50
C ALA A 159 7.02 0.73 4.88
N LEU A 160 6.65 -0.18 5.78
CA LEU A 160 7.29 -0.31 7.09
C LEU A 160 8.50 -1.26 7.01
N ASP A 161 9.64 -0.85 7.56
CA ASP A 161 10.82 -1.71 7.71
C ASP A 161 11.60 -1.36 8.97
N GLY A 162 11.48 -2.21 9.98
CA GLY A 162 12.16 -2.07 11.26
C GLY A 162 11.72 -0.80 11.96
N ASP A 163 12.63 0.17 12.00
CA ASP A 163 12.50 1.42 12.74
C ASP A 163 12.13 2.61 11.83
N ASP A 164 11.99 2.35 10.53
CA ASP A 164 11.69 3.34 9.52
C ASP A 164 10.33 3.08 8.87
N LEU A 165 9.58 4.15 8.61
CA LEU A 165 8.47 4.17 7.69
C LEU A 165 8.90 4.93 6.42
N TYR A 166 8.97 4.22 5.30
CA TYR A 166 9.27 4.81 4.00
C TYR A 166 8.00 5.33 3.36
N THR A 167 8.04 6.52 2.77
CA THR A 167 6.92 7.09 1.99
C THR A 167 7.36 7.41 0.58
N ILE A 168 6.41 7.37 -0.36
CA ILE A 168 6.58 7.94 -1.68
C ILE A 168 5.47 8.96 -1.92
N ASP A 169 5.87 10.14 -2.35
CA ASP A 169 4.98 11.27 -2.58
C ASP A 169 5.24 11.83 -3.98
N GLY A 170 4.22 12.28 -4.69
CA GLY A 170 4.35 12.92 -6.00
C GLY A 170 3.13 12.76 -6.90
N ASN A 171 3.14 13.50 -8.00
CA ASN A 171 2.11 13.42 -9.05
C ASN A 171 2.70 12.82 -10.33
N SER A 172 1.81 12.43 -11.24
CA SER A 172 2.15 12.11 -12.62
C SER A 172 2.92 13.23 -13.33
N PHE A 173 3.78 12.85 -14.28
CA PHE A 173 4.31 13.80 -15.26
C PHE A 173 3.18 14.44 -16.09
N GLY A 174 3.32 15.73 -16.37
CA GLY A 174 2.40 16.51 -17.19
C GLY A 174 2.86 17.97 -17.31
N ASP A 175 2.05 18.82 -17.96
CA ASP A 175 2.42 20.23 -18.24
C ASP A 175 2.79 21.03 -16.98
N THR A 176 2.10 20.75 -15.86
CA THR A 176 2.33 21.41 -14.57
C THR A 176 3.34 20.68 -13.68
N ASN A 177 3.80 19.50 -14.10
CA ASN A 177 4.79 18.67 -13.40
C ASN A 177 5.72 17.98 -14.42
N PRO A 178 6.45 18.75 -15.25
CA PRO A 178 7.31 18.16 -16.28
C PRO A 178 8.49 17.42 -15.63
N PRO A 179 9.17 16.51 -16.36
CA PRO A 179 10.41 15.90 -15.88
C PRO A 179 11.39 16.96 -15.33
N PRO A 180 12.01 16.72 -14.16
CA PRO A 180 12.11 15.43 -13.48
C PRO A 180 10.94 15.16 -12.50
N GLY A 181 9.90 16.00 -12.52
CA GLY A 181 8.71 15.90 -11.68
C GLY A 181 8.96 16.11 -10.20
N ASN A 182 7.92 15.91 -9.40
CA ASN A 182 7.92 16.15 -7.95
C ASN A 182 7.87 14.85 -7.12
N THR A 183 8.41 13.74 -7.60
CA THR A 183 8.45 12.50 -6.81
C THR A 183 9.55 12.57 -5.75
N PHE A 184 9.20 12.32 -4.49
CA PHE A 184 10.14 12.24 -3.38
C PHE A 184 9.97 10.91 -2.63
N LEU A 185 11.10 10.40 -2.11
CA LEU A 185 11.08 9.36 -1.08
C LEU A 185 11.30 10.01 0.28
N GLY A 186 10.44 9.69 1.23
CA GLY A 186 10.58 10.05 2.63
C GLY A 186 11.02 8.85 3.48
N ARG A 187 11.76 9.13 4.54
CA ARG A 187 12.03 8.18 5.63
C ARG A 187 11.64 8.84 6.94
N ILE A 188 10.66 8.27 7.62
CA ILE A 188 10.16 8.75 8.91
C ILE A 188 10.68 7.80 9.99
N ASP A 189 11.29 8.35 11.03
CA ASP A 189 11.49 7.60 12.29
C ASP A 189 10.13 7.52 12.98
N TRP A 190 9.51 6.33 12.95
CA TRP A 190 8.15 6.18 13.45
C TRP A 190 8.06 6.28 14.97
N ARG A 191 9.18 6.22 15.71
CA ARG A 191 9.16 6.38 17.18
C ARG A 191 8.91 7.82 17.58
N SER A 192 9.47 8.76 16.82
CA SER A 192 9.30 10.20 17.04
C SER A 192 8.24 10.81 16.12
N GLY A 193 7.87 10.12 15.05
CA GLY A 193 7.01 10.65 13.99
C GLY A 193 7.70 11.68 13.09
N THR A 194 9.03 11.85 13.21
CA THR A 194 9.77 12.89 12.49
C THR A 194 10.28 12.40 11.14
N LEU A 195 10.15 13.23 10.12
CA LEU A 195 10.80 13.01 8.83
C LEU A 195 12.32 13.09 8.99
N ALA A 196 12.99 11.95 9.00
CA ALA A 196 14.43 11.84 9.18
C ALA A 196 15.20 12.16 7.88
N GLU A 197 14.58 11.89 6.72
CA GLU A 197 15.20 12.10 5.42
C GLU A 197 14.14 12.31 4.34
N ARG A 198 14.45 13.15 3.35
CA ARG A 198 13.64 13.31 2.13
C ARG A 198 14.55 13.52 0.94
N VAL A 199 14.36 12.72 -0.10
CA VAL A 199 15.19 12.78 -1.31
C VAL A 199 14.32 12.83 -2.56
N HIS A 200 14.71 13.65 -3.53
CA HIS A 200 14.08 13.65 -4.86
C HIS A 200 14.38 12.32 -5.55
N ASN A 201 13.35 11.68 -6.10
CA ASN A 201 13.49 10.38 -6.76
C ASN A 201 13.61 10.57 -8.28
N SER A 202 14.78 10.21 -8.80
CA SER A 202 15.11 10.21 -10.23
C SER A 202 15.02 8.83 -10.89
N THR A 203 14.34 7.86 -10.28
CA THR A 203 14.10 6.55 -10.90
C THR A 203 13.12 6.69 -12.08
N ALA A 204 13.40 6.04 -13.21
CA ALA A 204 12.49 5.92 -14.36
C ALA A 204 12.09 7.24 -15.05
N LEU A 205 13.00 8.23 -15.08
CA LEU A 205 12.74 9.55 -15.71
C LEU A 205 12.51 9.49 -17.23
N ASP A 206 12.82 8.35 -17.85
CA ASP A 206 12.63 8.06 -19.27
C ASP A 206 11.19 7.65 -19.64
N LEU A 207 10.32 7.42 -18.66
CA LEU A 207 8.91 7.13 -18.90
C LEU A 207 8.17 8.38 -19.40
N SER A 208 7.36 8.23 -20.47
CA SER A 208 6.56 9.33 -21.07
C SER A 208 5.48 9.87 -20.12
N PHE A 209 4.89 8.97 -19.34
CA PHE A 209 4.06 9.27 -18.19
C PHE A 209 4.68 8.55 -16.99
N ARG A 210 4.76 9.23 -15.86
CA ARG A 210 5.38 8.67 -14.65
C ARG A 210 4.64 9.15 -13.42
N GLU A 211 3.86 8.27 -12.83
CA GLU A 211 3.17 8.50 -11.56
C GLU A 211 3.66 7.50 -10.53
N PRO A 212 4.13 7.93 -9.34
CA PRO A 212 4.50 6.98 -8.29
C PRO A 212 3.24 6.30 -7.72
N GLU A 213 3.32 4.98 -7.52
CA GLU A 213 2.18 4.12 -7.18
C GLU A 213 2.61 3.02 -6.20
N GLY A 214 2.93 3.39 -4.96
CA GLY A 214 3.23 2.44 -3.90
C GLY A 214 4.72 2.14 -3.65
N LEU A 215 4.95 1.57 -2.45
CA LEU A 215 6.24 1.04 -1.99
C LEU A 215 6.06 -0.37 -1.41
N ALA A 216 7.11 -1.18 -1.46
CA ALA A 216 7.15 -2.45 -0.74
C ALA A 216 8.57 -2.80 -0.29
N ILE A 217 8.70 -3.59 0.78
CA ILE A 217 9.98 -4.08 1.28
C ILE A 217 10.08 -5.57 1.01
N GLU A 218 11.22 -5.98 0.45
CA GLU A 218 11.54 -7.39 0.26
C GLU A 218 12.86 -7.75 0.97
N TYR A 219 12.88 -8.96 1.53
CA TYR A 219 14.08 -9.60 2.05
C TYR A 219 14.41 -10.85 1.22
N PRO A 220 15.22 -10.73 0.15
CA PRO A 220 15.64 -11.88 -0.63
C PRO A 220 16.43 -12.87 0.23
N SER A 221 16.29 -14.17 -0.05
CA SER A 221 17.12 -15.19 0.60
C SER A 221 18.58 -14.97 0.22
N GLY A 222 19.43 -14.71 1.22
CA GLY A 222 20.87 -14.48 1.03
C GLY A 222 21.23 -13.16 0.34
N GLY A 223 20.29 -12.22 0.19
CA GLY A 223 20.51 -10.94 -0.47
C GLY A 223 20.33 -9.74 0.45
N ARG A 224 20.68 -8.55 -0.07
CA ARG A 224 20.39 -7.27 0.55
C ARG A 224 18.88 -6.98 0.48
N ARG A 225 18.37 -6.27 1.49
CA ARG A 225 16.97 -5.84 1.48
C ARG A 225 16.71 -4.91 0.30
N ARG A 226 15.48 -4.94 -0.23
CA ARG A 226 15.07 -4.13 -1.38
C ARG A 226 13.87 -3.28 -1.02
N LEU A 227 13.96 -1.98 -1.29
CA LEU A 227 12.82 -1.08 -1.31
C LEU A 227 12.32 -1.00 -2.76
N TYR A 228 11.17 -1.61 -3.01
CA TYR A 228 10.47 -1.56 -4.30
C TYR A 228 9.69 -0.26 -4.45
N LEU A 229 9.64 0.25 -5.68
CA LEU A 229 8.92 1.45 -6.09
C LEU A 229 8.02 1.09 -7.29
N GLY A 230 6.75 1.41 -7.20
CA GLY A 230 5.81 1.31 -8.31
C GLY A 230 5.73 2.62 -9.09
N PHE A 231 5.68 2.52 -10.42
CA PHE A 231 5.33 3.65 -11.29
C PHE A 231 4.31 3.25 -12.36
N ALA A 232 3.22 4.01 -12.49
CA ALA A 232 2.36 3.95 -13.67
C ALA A 232 2.97 4.73 -14.84
N SER A 233 2.78 4.21 -16.05
CA SER A 233 3.28 4.78 -17.30
C SER A 233 2.35 4.49 -18.48
N GLY A 234 2.71 4.93 -19.69
CA GLY A 234 1.91 4.72 -20.90
C GLY A 234 0.77 5.72 -21.03
N GLU A 235 -0.17 5.49 -21.93
CA GLU A 235 -1.33 6.37 -22.16
C GLU A 235 -2.57 5.92 -21.37
N ILE A 236 -3.57 6.79 -21.24
CA ILE A 236 -4.87 6.39 -20.69
C ILE A 236 -5.45 5.26 -21.56
N GLY A 237 -5.90 4.17 -20.92
CA GLY A 237 -6.38 2.96 -21.60
C GLY A 237 -5.29 1.94 -21.93
N ASP A 238 -4.01 2.32 -21.89
CA ASP A 238 -2.86 1.41 -22.04
C ASP A 238 -1.81 1.62 -20.94
N ARG A 239 -2.27 1.91 -19.71
CA ARG A 239 -1.37 2.15 -18.59
C ARG A 239 -0.59 0.87 -18.26
N ARG A 240 0.71 1.03 -18.00
CA ARG A 240 1.61 -0.05 -17.57
C ARG A 240 2.11 0.18 -16.16
N SER A 241 2.20 -0.89 -15.37
CA SER A 241 2.85 -0.88 -14.05
C SER A 241 4.32 -1.27 -14.20
N ASN A 242 5.21 -0.42 -13.71
CA ASN A 242 6.64 -0.65 -13.68
C ASN A 242 7.12 -0.79 -12.24
N LEU A 243 7.97 -1.78 -11.98
CA LEU A 243 8.54 -2.02 -10.66
C LEU A 243 10.06 -1.84 -10.72
N TYR A 244 10.55 -0.92 -9.89
CA TYR A 244 11.98 -0.70 -9.66
C TYR A 244 12.31 -1.04 -8.22
N TYR A 245 13.59 -1.19 -7.91
CA TYR A 245 14.02 -1.31 -6.51
C TYR A 245 15.34 -0.62 -6.25
N LEU A 246 15.52 -0.20 -5.00
CA LEU A 246 16.79 0.23 -4.43
C LEU A 246 17.30 -0.86 -3.50
N GLU A 247 18.55 -1.30 -3.68
CA GLU A 247 19.21 -2.16 -2.70
C GLU A 247 19.63 -1.33 -1.49
N ARG A 248 19.29 -1.78 -0.28
CA ARG A 248 19.67 -1.14 0.98
C ARG A 248 20.54 -2.06 1.83
#